data_AF-A0AAE2U526-F1
#
_entry.id   AF-A0AAE2U526-F1
#
_cell.length_a   1.000
_cell.length_b   1.000
_cell.length_c   1.000
_cell.angle_alpha   90.00
_cell.angle_beta   90.00
_cell.angle_gamma   90.00
#
_symmetry.space_group_name_H-M   'P 1'
#
loop_
_entity.id
_entity.type
_entity.pdbx_description
1 polymer ?
#
loop_
_entity_poly.entity_id
_entity_poly.type
_entity_poly.pdbx_seq_one_letter_code
_entity_poly.pdbx_strand_id
1 'polypeptide(L)'
;MNHSIDHAHQDPDLFGLLYGFRFLPGEKGQQIDSATALQCLQQPGDPQEFLWLHLNLAHAACERWMQAHLELPEEFFEALHEGSRSTRIEHVDSALLAVVNDVVFNFSSMVSSDISTLWVCARSRLLISARLQPLHSVDKLRSSVKAGEHFRSPLELLVHLLRDQGEVLTQIVRKTSLSVDHIEDQLLSSRLSTNRAELGAARRVLVRLQRLLALEPGSLLRLLNRPPQWLQKEDVKELRKSTEEFALIINDLTALGERIKLLQEEIAANLNEQSNRTLFTLTVVTVLALPINIIAGFFGMNVGGVPLSQDPEGFWILVALVATFTLIAGRWAFRKRKDLMN
;
A
#
# COMPACT_ATOMS: atom_id res chain seq x y z
N MET A 1 -10.55 -46.14 -33.11
CA MET A 1 -9.97 -44.81 -32.92
C MET A 1 -10.66 -44.20 -31.70
N ASN A 2 -10.26 -44.65 -30.51
CA ASN A 2 -10.80 -44.22 -29.22
C ASN A 2 -9.77 -43.30 -28.58
N HIS A 3 -10.06 -42.01 -28.49
CA HIS A 3 -9.42 -41.16 -27.51
C HIS A 3 -10.26 -41.20 -26.24
N SER A 4 -9.89 -42.10 -25.35
CA SER A 4 -10.32 -42.04 -23.95
C SER A 4 -9.59 -40.87 -23.30
N ILE A 5 -10.32 -39.78 -23.06
CA ILE A 5 -9.89 -38.68 -22.22
C ILE A 5 -9.88 -39.23 -20.80
N ASP A 6 -8.69 -39.39 -20.22
CA ASP A 6 -8.50 -39.77 -18.83
C ASP A 6 -8.99 -38.60 -17.94
N HIS A 7 -10.22 -38.73 -17.47
CA HIS A 7 -10.74 -37.94 -16.36
C HIS A 7 -10.07 -38.44 -15.07
N ALA A 8 -8.88 -37.91 -14.78
CA ALA A 8 -8.31 -38.00 -13.44
C ALA A 8 -9.20 -37.20 -12.48
N HIS A 9 -9.99 -37.91 -11.69
CA HIS A 9 -10.85 -37.40 -10.63
C HIS A 9 -10.06 -36.49 -9.67
N GLN A 10 -10.24 -35.17 -9.81
CA GLN A 10 -10.03 -34.21 -8.73
C GLN A 10 -11.28 -34.26 -7.85
N ASP A 11 -11.30 -35.14 -6.84
CA ASP A 11 -12.20 -34.90 -5.72
C ASP A 11 -11.74 -33.57 -5.09
N PRO A 12 -12.63 -32.59 -4.89
CA PRO A 12 -12.29 -31.41 -4.11
C PRO A 12 -11.98 -31.90 -2.70
N ASP A 13 -10.69 -31.97 -2.36
CA ASP A 13 -10.18 -32.53 -1.11
C ASP A 13 -11.06 -32.12 0.07
N LEU A 14 -11.74 -33.10 0.67
CA LEU A 14 -12.81 -33.02 1.68
C LEU A 14 -12.49 -32.16 2.92
N PHE A 15 -11.25 -31.70 3.05
CA PHE A 15 -10.71 -31.04 4.24
C PHE A 15 -10.05 -29.69 3.92
N GLY A 16 -10.13 -29.20 2.68
CA GLY A 16 -9.65 -27.86 2.32
C GLY A 16 -8.20 -27.78 1.87
N LEU A 17 -7.56 -28.91 1.51
CA LEU A 17 -6.30 -28.88 0.77
C LEU A 17 -6.57 -28.31 -0.63
N LEU A 18 -5.85 -27.24 -1.00
CA LEU A 18 -5.97 -26.63 -2.34
C LEU A 18 -5.04 -27.29 -3.34
N TYR A 19 -3.82 -27.62 -2.88
CA TYR A 19 -2.83 -28.37 -3.64
C TYR A 19 -1.73 -28.86 -2.70
N GLY A 20 -1.14 -30.01 -3.02
CA GLY A 20 0.10 -30.49 -2.44
C GLY A 20 1.18 -30.66 -3.50
N PHE A 21 2.43 -30.46 -3.12
CA PHE A 21 3.60 -30.80 -3.93
C PHE A 21 4.57 -31.66 -3.14
N ARG A 22 5.14 -32.65 -3.82
CA ARG A 22 6.23 -33.50 -3.36
C ARG A 22 7.51 -33.09 -4.08
N PHE A 23 8.59 -32.92 -3.33
CA PHE A 23 9.90 -32.57 -3.87
C PHE A 23 10.91 -33.66 -3.52
N LEU A 24 11.52 -34.22 -4.57
CA LEU A 24 12.65 -35.15 -4.46
C LEU A 24 13.94 -34.41 -4.86
N PRO A 25 15.11 -34.82 -4.33
CA PRO A 25 16.37 -34.15 -4.61
C PRO A 25 16.67 -34.08 -6.11
N GLY A 26 16.82 -32.86 -6.64
CA GLY A 26 17.16 -32.64 -8.05
C GLY A 26 15.99 -32.84 -9.02
N GLU A 27 14.80 -33.15 -8.54
CA GLU A 27 13.60 -33.27 -9.36
C GLU A 27 12.71 -32.02 -9.26
N LYS A 28 11.80 -31.89 -10.24
CA LYS A 28 10.74 -30.87 -10.22
C LYS A 28 9.67 -31.26 -9.21
N GLY A 29 9.00 -30.27 -8.64
CA GLY A 29 7.87 -30.51 -7.74
C GLY A 29 6.74 -31.28 -8.43
N GLN A 30 6.38 -32.44 -7.89
CA GLN A 30 5.29 -33.27 -8.39
C GLN A 30 4.02 -32.97 -7.60
N GLN A 31 2.92 -32.65 -8.29
CA GLN A 31 1.65 -32.38 -7.62
C GLN A 31 1.09 -33.67 -7.03
N ILE A 32 0.64 -33.62 -5.78
CA ILE A 32 0.06 -34.73 -5.02
C ILE A 32 -1.30 -34.36 -4.45
N ASP A 33 -2.14 -35.36 -4.22
CA ASP A 33 -3.43 -35.24 -3.54
C ASP A 33 -3.29 -35.42 -2.02
N SER A 34 -4.39 -35.24 -1.29
CA SER A 34 -4.41 -35.36 0.17
C SER A 34 -4.08 -36.77 0.67
N ALA A 35 -4.52 -37.81 -0.04
CA ALA A 35 -4.26 -39.21 0.32
C ALA A 35 -2.75 -39.54 0.23
N THR A 36 -2.12 -39.16 -0.88
CA THR A 36 -0.68 -39.34 -1.10
C THR A 36 0.13 -38.50 -0.09
N ALA A 37 -0.30 -37.28 0.20
CA ALA A 37 0.35 -36.43 1.21
C ALA A 37 0.37 -37.09 2.60
N LEU A 38 -0.76 -37.64 3.05
CA LEU A 38 -0.85 -38.36 4.33
C LEU A 38 0.03 -39.61 4.35
N GLN A 39 0.06 -40.36 3.24
CA GLN A 39 0.92 -41.53 3.13
C GLN A 39 2.41 -41.15 3.24
N CYS A 40 2.84 -40.10 2.55
CA CYS A 40 4.22 -39.58 2.62
C CYS A 40 4.59 -39.08 4.03
N LEU A 41 3.64 -38.50 4.77
CA LEU A 41 3.86 -38.05 6.14
C LEU A 41 4.00 -39.22 7.13
N GLN A 42 3.22 -40.29 6.96
CA GLN A 42 3.26 -41.48 7.82
C GLN A 42 4.42 -42.42 7.50
N GLN A 43 4.80 -42.49 6.22
CA GLN A 43 5.89 -43.33 5.72
C GLN A 43 6.88 -42.44 4.95
N PRO A 44 7.78 -41.73 5.67
CA PRO A 44 8.76 -40.89 5.02
C PRO A 44 9.64 -41.75 4.11
N GLY A 45 9.71 -41.39 2.83
CA GLY A 45 10.59 -42.03 1.86
C GLY A 45 12.03 -41.54 2.03
N ASP A 46 12.55 -40.87 1.00
CA ASP A 46 13.91 -40.34 0.98
C ASP A 46 14.12 -39.31 2.11
N PRO A 47 15.19 -39.36 2.92
CA PRO A 47 15.49 -38.35 3.95
C PRO A 47 15.45 -36.89 3.50
N GLN A 48 15.76 -36.62 2.23
CA GLN A 48 15.80 -35.29 1.63
C GLN A 48 14.49 -34.91 0.94
N GLU A 49 13.52 -35.82 0.87
CA GLU A 49 12.19 -35.51 0.36
C GLU A 49 11.43 -34.58 1.32
N PHE A 50 10.82 -33.55 0.77
CA PHE A 50 9.92 -32.68 1.52
C PHE A 50 8.61 -32.42 0.77
N LEU A 51 7.59 -32.04 1.55
CA LEU A 51 6.25 -31.73 1.04
C LEU A 51 5.94 -30.25 1.23
N TRP A 52 5.15 -29.70 0.30
CA TRP A 52 4.47 -28.43 0.48
C TRP A 52 2.97 -28.65 0.36
N LEU A 53 2.22 -28.40 1.44
CA LEU A 53 0.76 -28.47 1.45
C LEU A 53 0.19 -27.07 1.62
N HIS A 54 -0.71 -26.69 0.71
CA HIS A 54 -1.38 -25.39 0.77
C HIS A 54 -2.87 -25.56 1.06
N LEU A 55 -3.36 -24.96 2.15
CA LEU A 55 -4.70 -25.17 2.66
C LEU A 55 -5.56 -23.90 2.65
N ASN A 56 -6.87 -24.10 2.52
CA ASN A 56 -7.89 -23.07 2.60
C ASN A 56 -8.56 -23.09 3.99
N LEU A 57 -8.30 -22.05 4.77
CA LEU A 57 -8.87 -21.86 6.11
C LEU A 57 -10.38 -21.53 6.08
N ALA A 58 -10.93 -21.14 4.92
CA ALA A 58 -12.37 -20.96 4.79
C ALA A 58 -13.15 -22.30 4.85
N HIS A 59 -12.45 -23.43 4.72
CA HIS A 59 -13.06 -24.75 4.82
C HIS A 59 -13.18 -25.18 6.30
N ALA A 60 -14.41 -25.42 6.77
CA ALA A 60 -14.70 -25.65 8.19
C ALA A 60 -13.99 -26.87 8.82
N ALA A 61 -13.59 -27.85 7.99
CA ALA A 61 -12.85 -29.03 8.45
C ALA A 61 -11.32 -28.88 8.43
N CYS A 62 -10.79 -27.79 7.85
CA CYS A 62 -9.36 -27.60 7.61
C CYS A 62 -8.54 -27.61 8.90
N GLU A 63 -8.93 -26.79 9.88
CA GLU A 63 -8.19 -26.69 11.14
C GLU A 63 -8.17 -28.02 11.90
N ARG A 64 -9.33 -28.68 12.05
CA ARG A 64 -9.42 -29.99 12.72
C ARG A 64 -8.60 -31.06 11.99
N TRP A 65 -8.59 -31.02 10.65
CA TRP A 65 -7.79 -31.94 9.87
C TRP A 65 -6.29 -31.71 10.09
N MET A 66 -5.84 -30.44 10.11
CA MET A 66 -4.45 -30.11 10.43
C MET A 66 -4.07 -30.59 11.84
N GLN A 67 -4.90 -30.35 12.86
CA GLN A 67 -4.65 -30.81 14.23
C GLN A 67 -4.55 -32.34 14.33
N ALA A 68 -5.36 -33.07 13.56
CA ALA A 68 -5.41 -34.53 13.63
C ALA A 68 -4.27 -35.22 12.85
N HIS A 69 -3.76 -34.61 11.79
CA HIS A 69 -2.83 -35.27 10.85
C HIS A 69 -1.47 -34.61 10.73
N LEU A 70 -1.32 -33.36 11.16
CA LEU A 70 -0.07 -32.61 11.05
C LEU A 70 0.48 -32.34 12.45
N GLU A 71 1.76 -32.66 12.65
CA GLU A 71 2.50 -32.30 13.86
C GLU A 71 2.90 -30.83 13.84
N LEU A 72 1.92 -29.93 14.00
CA LEU A 72 2.12 -28.48 14.07
C LEU A 72 2.15 -28.02 15.54
N PRO A 73 3.02 -27.05 15.90
CA PRO A 73 3.02 -26.46 17.25
C PRO A 73 1.68 -25.80 17.59
N GLU A 74 1.33 -25.74 18.88
CA GLU A 74 0.09 -25.09 19.33
C GLU A 74 0.07 -23.60 18.94
N GLU A 75 1.23 -22.95 18.96
CA GLU A 75 1.44 -21.55 18.58
C GLU A 75 1.05 -21.28 17.11
N PHE A 76 1.11 -22.29 16.22
CA PHE A 76 0.60 -22.14 14.86
C PHE A 76 -0.91 -21.92 14.87
N PHE A 77 -1.65 -22.70 15.66
CA PHE A 77 -3.10 -22.57 15.79
C PHE A 77 -3.49 -21.32 16.57
N GLU A 78 -2.75 -20.95 17.61
CA GLU A 78 -2.95 -19.67 18.29
C GLU A 78 -2.81 -18.50 17.30
N ALA A 79 -1.76 -18.51 16.48
CA ALA A 79 -1.55 -17.48 15.45
C ALA A 79 -2.68 -17.42 14.41
N LEU A 80 -3.32 -18.55 14.07
CA LEU A 80 -4.52 -18.55 13.20
C LEU A 80 -5.67 -17.77 13.83
N HIS A 81 -5.87 -17.90 15.15
CA HIS A 81 -6.94 -17.24 15.90
C HIS A 81 -6.65 -15.77 16.23
N GLU A 82 -5.40 -15.41 16.48
CA GLU A 82 -4.98 -14.03 16.76
C GLU A 82 -5.22 -13.08 15.57
N GLY A 83 -5.19 -13.62 14.34
CA GLY A 83 -5.38 -12.87 13.12
C GLY A 83 -4.17 -12.01 12.69
N SER A 84 -4.42 -11.10 11.75
CA SER A 84 -3.39 -10.28 11.09
C SER A 84 -2.97 -9.07 11.94
N ARG A 85 -1.71 -9.00 12.36
CA ARG A 85 -1.15 -7.80 13.04
C ARG A 85 0.10 -7.25 12.34
N SER A 86 1.04 -8.11 11.97
CA SER A 86 2.28 -7.76 11.26
C SER A 86 2.93 -9.02 10.68
N THR A 87 3.78 -8.85 9.66
CA THR A 87 4.60 -9.95 9.16
C THR A 87 5.67 -10.30 10.20
N ARG A 88 5.81 -11.59 10.54
CA ARG A 88 6.83 -12.09 11.47
C ARG A 88 7.26 -13.50 11.10
N ILE A 89 8.50 -13.87 11.44
CA ILE A 89 9.06 -15.21 11.24
C ILE A 89 9.76 -15.63 12.53
N GLU A 90 9.20 -16.63 13.21
CA GLU A 90 9.62 -17.04 14.54
C GLU A 90 10.03 -18.50 14.56
N HIS A 91 11.02 -18.79 15.38
CA HIS A 91 11.38 -20.16 15.72
C HIS A 91 10.54 -20.59 16.92
N VAL A 92 9.75 -21.65 16.74
CA VAL A 92 8.94 -22.28 17.78
C VAL A 92 9.27 -23.77 17.78
N ASP A 93 9.76 -24.28 18.90
CA ASP A 93 10.24 -25.66 19.09
C ASP A 93 11.26 -26.16 18.04
N SER A 94 10.75 -26.85 17.01
CA SER A 94 11.51 -27.43 15.89
C SER A 94 10.99 -26.95 14.54
N ALA A 95 10.16 -25.91 14.55
CA ALA A 95 9.48 -25.35 13.40
C ALA A 95 9.78 -23.86 13.23
N LEU A 96 9.66 -23.37 12.01
CA LEU A 96 9.55 -21.95 11.72
C LEU A 96 8.08 -21.62 11.48
N LEU A 97 7.54 -20.74 12.31
CA LEU A 97 6.24 -20.13 12.12
C LEU A 97 6.44 -18.80 11.40
N ALA A 98 5.81 -18.61 10.25
CA ALA A 98 5.74 -17.30 9.60
C ALA A 98 4.28 -16.87 9.46
N VAL A 99 4.00 -15.65 9.90
CA VAL A 99 2.76 -14.94 9.60
C VAL A 99 3.13 -13.92 8.56
N VAL A 100 2.66 -14.10 7.33
CA VAL A 100 3.06 -13.26 6.18
C VAL A 100 1.83 -12.56 5.65
N ASN A 101 1.79 -11.23 5.78
CA ASN A 101 0.73 -10.44 5.16
C ASN A 101 1.05 -10.24 3.68
N ASP A 102 0.07 -10.47 2.82
CA ASP A 102 0.25 -10.41 1.37
C ASP A 102 -0.95 -9.71 0.71
N VAL A 103 -0.74 -9.23 -0.52
CA VAL A 103 -1.79 -8.58 -1.30
C VAL A 103 -2.76 -9.64 -1.81
N VAL A 104 -4.06 -9.39 -1.62
CA VAL A 104 -5.13 -10.26 -2.10
C VAL A 104 -5.11 -10.31 -3.62
N PHE A 105 -5.16 -11.52 -4.16
CA PHE A 105 -5.23 -11.72 -5.60
C PHE A 105 -6.61 -11.29 -6.12
N ASN A 106 -6.63 -10.28 -7.00
CA ASN A 106 -7.87 -9.80 -7.62
C ASN A 106 -7.78 -9.86 -9.16
N PHE A 107 -8.64 -10.69 -9.77
CA PHE A 107 -8.74 -10.88 -11.23
C PHE A 107 -9.25 -9.65 -12.00
N SER A 108 -9.91 -8.71 -11.33
CA SER A 108 -10.71 -7.66 -11.96
C SER A 108 -10.11 -6.25 -11.85
N SER A 109 -9.20 -6.02 -10.91
CA SER A 109 -8.51 -4.74 -10.79
C SER A 109 -7.11 -4.92 -10.21
N MET A 110 -6.13 -4.31 -10.86
CA MET A 110 -4.74 -4.25 -10.41
C MET A 110 -4.54 -3.23 -9.26
N VAL A 111 -5.62 -2.92 -8.52
CA VAL A 111 -5.73 -1.83 -7.52
C VAL A 111 -6.56 -2.25 -6.29
N SER A 112 -6.88 -3.54 -6.10
CA SER A 112 -7.26 -3.97 -4.75
C SER A 112 -5.99 -3.96 -3.90
N SER A 113 -5.97 -3.08 -2.90
CA SER A 113 -4.94 -3.02 -1.85
C SER A 113 -5.40 -3.75 -0.60
N ASP A 114 -6.29 -4.72 -0.79
CA ASP A 114 -6.71 -5.59 0.28
C ASP A 114 -5.53 -6.48 0.63
N ILE A 115 -5.26 -6.54 1.92
CA ILE A 115 -4.17 -7.30 2.49
C ILE A 115 -4.81 -8.37 3.33
N SER A 116 -4.31 -9.58 3.19
CA SER A 116 -4.73 -10.73 3.97
C SER A 116 -3.51 -11.53 4.37
N THR A 117 -3.71 -12.52 5.22
CA THR A 117 -2.60 -13.22 5.87
C THR A 117 -2.45 -14.63 5.32
N LEU A 118 -1.20 -14.99 5.05
CA LEU A 118 -0.74 -16.34 4.87
C LEU A 118 -0.06 -16.79 6.16
N TRP A 119 -0.55 -17.87 6.73
CA TRP A 119 0.14 -18.55 7.82
C TRP A 119 0.99 -19.65 7.22
N VAL A 120 2.24 -19.74 7.65
CA VAL A 120 3.20 -20.73 7.14
C VAL A 120 3.87 -21.40 8.32
N CYS A 121 3.98 -22.72 8.27
CA CYS A 121 4.78 -23.51 9.20
C CYS A 121 5.76 -24.36 8.42
N ALA A 122 7.05 -24.15 8.61
CA ALA A 122 8.12 -24.94 8.00
C ALA A 122 8.80 -25.82 9.06
N ARG A 123 8.92 -27.10 8.76
CA ARG A 123 9.73 -28.09 9.49
C ARG A 123 10.75 -28.68 8.51
N SER A 124 11.62 -29.58 8.97
CA SER A 124 12.69 -30.17 8.15
C SER A 124 12.22 -30.76 6.81
N ARG A 125 11.00 -31.33 6.75
CA ARG A 125 10.46 -32.05 5.59
C ARG A 125 9.06 -31.62 5.17
N LEU A 126 8.53 -30.55 5.75
CA LEU A 126 7.16 -30.12 5.52
C LEU A 126 7.06 -28.61 5.55
N LEU A 127 6.48 -28.04 4.50
CA LEU A 127 5.98 -26.68 4.47
C LEU A 127 4.45 -26.75 4.46
N ILE A 128 3.81 -26.18 5.47
CA ILE A 128 2.38 -25.91 5.46
C ILE A 128 2.20 -24.43 5.17
N SER A 129 1.31 -24.10 4.25
CA SER A 129 0.81 -22.73 4.13
C SER A 129 -0.71 -22.70 4.08
N ALA A 130 -1.33 -21.79 4.82
CA ALA A 130 -2.77 -21.73 5.00
C ALA A 130 -3.26 -20.29 4.80
N ARG A 131 -4.38 -20.12 4.08
CA ARG A 131 -4.94 -18.79 3.76
C ARG A 131 -6.45 -18.78 3.88
N LEU A 132 -7.02 -17.61 4.22
CA LEU A 132 -8.47 -17.35 4.15
C LEU A 132 -8.90 -16.81 2.78
N GLN A 133 -8.08 -15.94 2.18
CA GLN A 133 -8.35 -15.31 0.88
C GLN A 133 -7.28 -15.70 -0.14
N PRO A 134 -7.54 -15.62 -1.46
CA PRO A 134 -6.51 -15.80 -2.49
C PRO A 134 -5.42 -14.74 -2.37
N LEU A 135 -4.16 -15.15 -2.36
CA LEU A 135 -2.99 -14.28 -2.16
C LEU A 135 -2.06 -14.35 -3.36
N HIS A 136 -1.46 -13.22 -3.72
CA HIS A 136 -0.70 -13.10 -4.96
C HIS A 136 0.64 -13.84 -4.93
N SER A 137 1.40 -13.70 -3.85
CA SER A 137 2.78 -14.20 -3.76
C SER A 137 2.83 -15.72 -3.70
N VAL A 138 1.89 -16.34 -2.97
CA VAL A 138 1.81 -17.82 -2.90
C VAL A 138 1.32 -18.45 -4.21
N ASP A 139 0.48 -17.74 -4.97
CA ASP A 139 0.03 -18.19 -6.30
C ASP A 139 1.16 -18.11 -7.34
N LYS A 140 1.99 -17.07 -7.23
CA LYS A 140 3.22 -16.93 -8.03
C LYS A 140 4.23 -18.02 -7.71
N LEU A 141 4.48 -18.30 -6.42
CA LEU A 141 5.31 -19.43 -5.98
C LEU A 141 4.79 -20.76 -6.54
N ARG A 142 3.47 -20.99 -6.49
CA ARG A 142 2.84 -22.18 -7.09
C ARG A 142 3.12 -22.27 -8.58
N SER A 143 3.08 -21.14 -9.28
CA SER A 143 3.33 -21.07 -10.72
C SER A 143 4.81 -21.38 -11.04
N SER A 144 5.76 -20.88 -10.25
CA SER A 144 7.18 -21.23 -10.34
C SER A 144 7.43 -22.74 -10.16
N VAL A 145 6.81 -23.35 -9.14
CA VAL A 145 6.89 -24.81 -8.94
C VAL A 145 6.35 -25.56 -10.15
N LYS A 146 5.19 -25.16 -10.69
CA LYS A 146 4.59 -25.78 -11.88
C LYS A 146 5.42 -25.57 -13.15
N ALA A 147 6.16 -24.47 -13.25
CA ALA A 147 7.10 -24.22 -14.35
C ALA A 147 8.35 -25.13 -14.28
N GLY A 148 8.54 -25.84 -13.15
CA GLY A 148 9.64 -26.77 -12.95
C GLY A 148 10.90 -26.12 -12.39
N GLU A 149 10.74 -25.03 -11.64
CA GLU A 149 11.81 -24.53 -10.77
C GLU A 149 12.11 -25.56 -9.68
N HIS A 150 13.39 -25.67 -9.31
CA HIS A 150 13.87 -26.69 -8.37
C HIS A 150 14.02 -26.08 -6.98
N PHE A 151 13.50 -26.78 -5.98
CA PHE A 151 13.60 -26.39 -4.58
C PHE A 151 14.18 -27.54 -3.78
N ARG A 152 15.16 -27.24 -2.92
CA ARG A 152 15.94 -28.22 -2.15
C ARG A 152 15.47 -28.34 -0.70
N SER A 153 14.72 -27.36 -0.21
CA SER A 153 14.21 -27.37 1.17
C SER A 153 12.90 -26.59 1.33
N PRO A 154 12.14 -26.87 2.40
CA PRO A 154 11.00 -26.04 2.80
C PRO A 154 11.33 -24.56 2.99
N LEU A 155 12.55 -24.24 3.43
CA LEU A 155 12.96 -22.84 3.59
C LEU A 155 13.14 -22.15 2.25
N GLU A 156 13.68 -22.81 1.23
CA GLU A 156 13.83 -22.18 -0.09
C GLU A 156 12.49 -21.74 -0.67
N LEU A 157 11.42 -22.50 -0.44
CA LEU A 157 10.06 -22.08 -0.78
C LEU A 157 9.62 -20.83 0.00
N LEU A 158 9.93 -20.75 1.31
CA LEU A 158 9.62 -19.56 2.12
C LEU A 158 10.43 -18.33 1.67
N VAL A 159 11.72 -18.49 1.37
CA VAL A 159 12.57 -17.42 0.84
C VAL A 159 12.07 -16.96 -0.53
N HIS A 160 11.71 -17.90 -1.41
CA HIS A 160 11.14 -17.58 -2.71
C HIS A 160 9.80 -16.85 -2.57
N LEU A 161 8.95 -17.22 -1.61
CA LEU A 161 7.72 -16.50 -1.29
C LEU A 161 7.99 -15.03 -0.90
N LEU A 162 8.97 -14.79 -0.03
CA LEU A 162 9.34 -13.42 0.38
C LEU A 162 9.86 -12.60 -0.80
N ARG A 163 10.63 -13.23 -1.69
CA ARG A 163 11.08 -12.61 -2.94
C ARG A 163 9.92 -12.25 -3.86
N ASP A 164 8.98 -13.18 -4.07
CA ASP A 164 7.79 -12.95 -4.88
C ASP A 164 6.97 -11.78 -4.33
N GLN A 165 6.84 -11.69 -3.01
CA GLN A 165 6.18 -10.59 -2.34
C GLN A 165 6.92 -9.27 -2.55
N GLY A 166 8.25 -9.27 -2.43
CA GLY A 166 9.07 -8.09 -2.72
C GLY A 166 8.87 -7.59 -4.16
N GLU A 167 8.78 -8.48 -5.13
CA GLU A 167 8.52 -8.11 -6.53
C GLU A 167 7.14 -7.47 -6.71
N VAL A 168 6.09 -7.98 -6.05
CA VAL A 168 4.74 -7.37 -6.05
C VAL A 168 4.79 -5.96 -5.47
N LEU A 169 5.44 -5.79 -4.32
CA LEU A 169 5.60 -4.47 -3.69
C LEU A 169 6.37 -3.49 -4.57
N THR A 170 7.44 -3.96 -5.22
CA THR A 170 8.23 -3.16 -6.16
C THR A 170 7.37 -2.66 -7.33
N GLN A 171 6.48 -3.49 -7.86
CA GLN A 171 5.54 -3.09 -8.90
C GLN A 171 4.55 -2.02 -8.40
N ILE A 172 4.05 -2.16 -7.17
CA ILE A 172 3.18 -1.16 -6.53
C ILE A 172 3.91 0.17 -6.37
N VAL A 173 5.15 0.17 -5.87
CA VAL A 173 6.00 1.37 -5.74
C VAL A 173 6.17 2.05 -7.09
N ARG A 174 6.60 1.30 -8.13
CA ARG A 174 6.82 1.85 -9.48
C ARG A 174 5.56 2.48 -10.06
N LYS A 175 4.44 1.76 -10.02
CA LYS A 175 3.15 2.26 -10.55
C LYS A 175 2.69 3.50 -9.80
N THR A 176 2.82 3.50 -8.48
CA THR A 176 2.43 4.64 -7.65
C THR A 176 3.33 5.85 -7.91
N SER A 177 4.65 5.64 -8.04
CA SER A 177 5.60 6.71 -8.39
C SER A 177 5.22 7.38 -9.70
N LEU A 178 4.97 6.62 -10.77
CA LEU A 178 4.56 7.17 -12.07
C LEU A 178 3.25 7.97 -11.97
N SER A 179 2.30 7.50 -11.16
CA SER A 179 1.06 8.24 -10.91
C SER A 179 1.30 9.56 -10.17
N VAL A 180 2.23 9.57 -9.20
CA VAL A 180 2.61 10.77 -8.46
C VAL A 180 3.33 11.76 -9.38
N ASP A 181 4.26 11.28 -10.21
CA ASP A 181 4.97 12.10 -11.19
C ASP A 181 3.98 12.78 -12.16
N HIS A 182 2.98 12.04 -12.65
CA HIS A 182 1.94 12.61 -13.51
C HIS A 182 1.09 13.67 -12.81
N ILE A 183 0.75 13.45 -11.53
CA ILE A 183 0.02 14.43 -10.73
C ILE A 183 0.87 15.69 -10.53
N GLU A 184 2.16 15.53 -10.25
CA GLU A 184 3.12 16.63 -10.10
C GLU A 184 3.22 17.49 -11.37
N ASP A 185 3.37 16.86 -12.55
CA ASP A 185 3.36 17.55 -13.84
C ASP A 185 2.06 18.33 -14.09
N GLN A 186 0.92 17.75 -13.72
CA GLN A 186 -0.38 18.44 -13.86
C GLN A 186 -0.51 19.65 -12.93
N LEU A 187 0.07 19.60 -11.73
CA LEU A 187 0.09 20.73 -10.81
C LEU A 187 0.89 21.91 -11.39
N LEU A 188 2.03 21.64 -12.03
CA LEU A 188 2.81 22.64 -12.76
C LEU A 188 1.97 23.31 -13.86
N SER A 189 1.06 22.56 -14.50
CA SER A 189 0.12 23.08 -15.52
C SER A 189 -1.11 23.82 -14.96
N SER A 190 -1.20 24.05 -13.65
CA SER A 190 -2.32 24.74 -12.96
C SER A 190 -3.69 24.04 -13.04
N ARG A 191 -3.74 22.71 -13.21
CA ARG A 191 -4.98 21.92 -13.20
C ARG A 191 -5.19 21.27 -11.82
N LEU A 192 -5.78 22.01 -10.88
CA LEU A 192 -5.66 21.74 -9.43
C LEU A 192 -6.78 20.92 -8.77
N SER A 193 -7.92 20.62 -9.41
CA SER A 193 -9.11 20.18 -8.67
C SER A 193 -9.24 18.69 -8.35
N THR A 194 -8.63 17.77 -9.11
CA THR A 194 -8.91 16.32 -8.98
C THR A 194 -7.81 15.54 -8.24
N ASN A 195 -6.59 16.07 -8.15
CA ASN A 195 -5.40 15.26 -7.85
C ASN A 195 -5.18 14.98 -6.35
N ARG A 196 -5.79 15.77 -5.45
CA ARG A 196 -5.59 15.63 -3.99
C ARG A 196 -6.14 14.32 -3.42
N ALA A 197 -7.33 13.93 -3.87
CA ALA A 197 -8.00 12.73 -3.39
C ALA A 197 -7.22 11.47 -3.79
N GLU A 198 -6.68 11.47 -5.01
CA GLU A 198 -5.84 10.41 -5.55
C GLU A 198 -4.53 10.27 -4.78
N LEU A 199 -3.81 11.38 -4.52
CA LEU A 199 -2.61 11.39 -3.66
C LEU A 199 -2.93 10.85 -2.26
N GLY A 200 -4.06 11.27 -1.68
CA GLY A 200 -4.50 10.80 -0.37
C GLY A 200 -4.78 9.30 -0.35
N ALA A 201 -5.43 8.77 -1.39
CA ALA A 201 -5.69 7.35 -1.54
C ALA A 201 -4.40 6.54 -1.70
N ALA A 202 -3.50 6.98 -2.59
CA ALA A 202 -2.19 6.36 -2.80
C ALA A 202 -1.39 6.28 -1.50
N ARG A 203 -1.26 7.40 -0.77
CA ARG A 203 -0.55 7.43 0.52
C ARG A 203 -1.15 6.48 1.54
N ARG A 204 -2.48 6.41 1.66
CA ARG A 204 -3.15 5.47 2.58
C ARG A 204 -2.79 4.02 2.26
N VAL A 205 -2.74 3.66 0.98
CA VAL A 205 -2.36 2.31 0.53
C VAL A 205 -0.90 2.02 0.90
N LEU A 206 0.04 2.92 0.58
CA LEU A 206 1.46 2.74 0.90
C LEU A 206 1.71 2.58 2.40
N VAL A 207 1.10 3.42 3.23
CA VAL A 207 1.21 3.34 4.70
C VAL A 207 0.59 2.04 5.24
N ARG A 208 -0.54 1.59 4.67
CA ARG A 208 -1.16 0.32 5.05
C ARG A 208 -0.27 -0.87 4.72
N LEU A 209 0.31 -0.89 3.51
CA LEU A 209 1.26 -1.92 3.07
C LEU A 209 2.50 -1.92 3.98
N GLN A 210 3.12 -0.76 4.17
CA GLN A 210 4.28 -0.62 5.07
C GLN A 210 3.97 -1.17 6.46
N ARG A 211 2.85 -0.76 7.08
CA ARG A 211 2.50 -1.19 8.43
C ARG A 211 2.27 -2.70 8.56
N LEU A 212 1.58 -3.31 7.60
CA LEU A 212 1.18 -4.72 7.69
C LEU A 212 2.28 -5.66 7.19
N LEU A 213 3.06 -5.26 6.18
CA LEU A 213 4.09 -6.10 5.60
C LEU A 213 5.47 -5.91 6.23
N ALA A 214 5.72 -4.80 6.95
CA ALA A 214 6.97 -4.63 7.69
C ALA A 214 7.21 -5.82 8.62
N LEU A 215 8.41 -6.40 8.50
CA LEU A 215 8.82 -7.55 9.28
C LEU A 215 9.14 -7.12 10.71
N GLU A 216 8.65 -7.87 11.70
CA GLU A 216 8.96 -7.60 13.10
C GLU A 216 10.47 -7.84 13.39
N PRO A 217 11.25 -6.80 13.75
CA PRO A 217 12.70 -6.93 13.90
C PRO A 217 13.10 -7.88 15.03
N GLY A 218 12.32 -7.91 16.12
CA GLY A 218 12.59 -8.76 17.28
C GLY A 218 12.47 -10.25 16.96
N SER A 219 11.40 -10.62 16.27
CA SER A 219 11.15 -11.97 15.76
C SER A 219 12.27 -12.45 14.82
N LEU A 220 12.62 -11.64 13.81
CA LEU A 220 13.69 -11.98 12.88
C LEU A 220 15.05 -12.10 13.57
N LEU A 221 15.40 -11.15 14.45
CA LEU A 221 16.70 -11.16 15.14
C LEU A 221 16.83 -12.39 16.05
N ARG A 222 15.75 -12.77 16.77
CA ARG A 222 15.71 -14.00 17.57
C ARG A 222 15.98 -15.22 16.69
N LEU A 223 15.30 -15.32 15.55
CA LEU A 223 15.47 -16.41 14.59
C LEU A 223 16.90 -16.48 14.04
N LEU A 224 17.45 -15.37 13.54
CA LEU A 224 18.80 -15.35 12.95
C LEU A 224 19.90 -15.67 13.96
N ASN A 225 19.67 -15.39 15.26
CA ASN A 225 20.61 -15.71 16.34
C ASN A 225 20.45 -17.14 16.88
N ARG A 226 19.25 -17.73 16.78
CA ARG A 226 18.94 -19.08 17.26
C ARG A 226 18.10 -19.85 16.24
N PRO A 227 18.69 -20.19 15.08
CA PRO A 227 17.99 -20.94 14.04
C PRO A 227 17.68 -22.38 14.50
N PRO A 228 16.56 -22.98 14.06
CA PRO A 228 16.30 -24.41 14.25
C PRO A 228 17.46 -25.29 13.77
N GLN A 229 17.64 -26.45 14.41
CA GLN A 229 18.77 -27.36 14.14
C GLN A 229 18.81 -27.92 12.71
N TRP A 230 17.66 -27.99 12.05
CA TRP A 230 17.56 -28.49 10.67
C TRP A 230 17.97 -27.47 9.61
N LEU A 231 18.12 -26.20 9.98
CA LEU A 231 18.58 -25.14 9.07
C LEU A 231 20.10 -25.19 8.92
N GLN A 232 20.56 -25.21 7.67
CA GLN A 232 21.97 -25.10 7.39
C GLN A 232 22.45 -23.65 7.53
N LYS A 233 23.77 -23.46 7.69
CA LYS A 233 24.35 -22.10 7.75
C LYS A 233 24.06 -21.29 6.48
N GLU A 234 24.00 -21.96 5.33
CA GLU A 234 23.72 -21.30 4.06
C GLU A 234 22.26 -20.84 3.95
N ASP A 235 21.33 -21.67 4.43
CA ASP A 235 19.90 -21.35 4.53
C ASP A 235 19.66 -20.08 5.36
N VAL A 236 20.35 -19.95 6.50
CA VAL A 236 20.25 -18.77 7.37
C VAL A 236 20.81 -17.51 6.68
N LYS A 237 21.88 -17.64 5.88
CA LYS A 237 22.41 -16.51 5.10
C LYS A 237 21.44 -16.07 4.01
N GLU A 238 20.85 -17.01 3.28
CA GLU A 238 19.91 -16.68 2.21
C GLU A 238 18.63 -16.05 2.78
N LEU A 239 18.12 -16.58 3.91
CA LEU A 239 17.01 -15.95 4.63
C LEU A 239 17.37 -14.52 5.05
N ARG A 240 18.55 -14.30 5.63
CA ARG A 240 19.01 -12.96 6.03
C ARG A 240 19.03 -12.02 4.82
N LYS A 241 19.66 -12.43 3.73
CA LYS A 241 19.73 -11.64 2.49
C LYS A 241 18.34 -11.28 1.96
N SER A 242 17.44 -12.26 1.87
CA SER A 242 16.06 -12.03 1.42
C SER A 242 15.31 -11.07 2.34
N THR A 243 15.50 -11.16 3.66
CA THR A 243 14.88 -10.23 4.60
C THR A 243 15.46 -8.81 4.53
N GLU A 244 16.76 -8.66 4.25
CA GLU A 244 17.40 -7.37 4.02
C GLU A 244 16.89 -6.71 2.73
N GLU A 245 16.82 -7.47 1.64
CA GLU A 245 16.22 -7.02 0.36
C GLU A 245 14.75 -6.60 0.56
N PHE A 246 13.98 -7.39 1.30
CA PHE A 246 12.60 -7.07 1.61
C PHE A 246 12.46 -5.78 2.44
N ALA A 247 13.34 -5.58 3.44
CA ALA A 247 13.35 -4.36 4.25
C ALA A 247 13.64 -3.09 3.42
N LEU A 248 14.50 -3.18 2.40
CA LEU A 248 14.73 -2.07 1.47
C LEU A 248 13.45 -1.67 0.74
N ILE A 249 12.64 -2.64 0.30
CA ILE A 249 11.38 -2.36 -0.41
C ILE A 249 10.35 -1.70 0.53
N ILE A 250 10.32 -2.07 1.81
CA ILE A 250 9.49 -1.40 2.82
C ILE A 250 9.95 0.06 3.03
N ASN A 251 11.26 0.32 2.98
CA ASN A 251 11.79 1.68 3.05
C ASN A 251 11.38 2.50 1.82
N ASP A 252 11.37 1.92 0.62
CA ASP A 252 10.90 2.58 -0.60
C ASP A 252 9.42 2.98 -0.52
N LEU A 253 8.56 2.11 0.02
CA LEU A 253 7.16 2.43 0.30
C LEU A 253 7.03 3.63 1.26
N THR A 254 7.88 3.65 2.29
CA THR A 254 7.90 4.73 3.30
C THR A 254 8.34 6.06 2.67
N ALA A 255 9.42 6.04 1.89
CA ALA A 255 9.96 7.21 1.19
C ALA A 255 8.94 7.79 0.20
N LEU A 256 8.28 6.95 -0.59
CA LEU A 256 7.23 7.41 -1.51
C LEU A 256 6.03 7.98 -0.75
N GLY A 257 5.64 7.39 0.38
CA GLY A 257 4.60 7.91 1.25
C GLY A 257 4.91 9.30 1.82
N GLU A 258 6.18 9.57 2.17
CA GLU A 258 6.62 10.89 2.63
C GLU A 258 6.70 11.90 1.48
N ARG A 259 7.18 11.49 0.29
CA ARG A 259 7.16 12.34 -0.91
C ARG A 259 5.73 12.81 -1.23
N ILE A 260 4.75 11.92 -1.20
CA ILE A 260 3.34 12.28 -1.42
C ILE A 260 2.85 13.28 -0.37
N LYS A 261 3.25 13.14 0.89
CA LYS A 261 2.87 14.06 1.97
C LYS A 261 3.44 15.46 1.71
N LEU A 262 4.72 15.57 1.36
CA LEU A 262 5.36 16.85 1.03
C LEU A 262 4.66 17.52 -0.17
N LEU A 263 4.34 16.75 -1.21
CA LEU A 263 3.58 17.26 -2.35
C LEU A 263 2.19 17.77 -1.93
N GLN A 264 1.49 17.06 -1.03
CA GLN A 264 0.19 17.51 -0.50
C GLN A 264 0.28 18.82 0.31
N GLU A 265 1.37 19.01 1.03
CA GLU A 265 1.68 20.23 1.79
C GLU A 265 1.99 21.40 0.84
N GLU A 266 2.78 21.17 -0.21
CA GLU A 266 3.07 22.16 -1.25
C GLU A 266 1.81 22.60 -2.00
N ILE A 267 0.94 21.66 -2.39
CA ILE A 267 -0.37 21.99 -2.97
C ILE A 267 -1.20 22.84 -1.99
N ALA A 268 -1.06 22.64 -0.68
CA ALA A 268 -1.85 23.39 0.31
C ALA A 268 -1.34 24.83 0.41
N ALA A 269 -0.02 24.99 0.42
CA ALA A 269 0.62 26.30 0.38
C ALA A 269 0.22 27.08 -0.89
N ASN A 270 0.30 26.46 -2.07
CA ASN A 270 -0.08 27.08 -3.34
C ASN A 270 -1.55 27.51 -3.39
N LEU A 271 -2.48 26.67 -2.91
CA LEU A 271 -3.90 27.03 -2.83
C LEU A 271 -4.16 28.18 -1.86
N ASN A 272 -3.47 28.20 -0.71
CA ASN A 272 -3.57 29.30 0.25
C ASN A 272 -3.04 30.61 -0.35
N GLU A 273 -1.94 30.57 -1.11
CA GLU A 273 -1.41 31.75 -1.79
C GLU A 273 -2.39 32.28 -2.85
N GLN A 274 -2.96 31.39 -3.68
CA GLN A 274 -3.99 31.78 -4.65
C GLN A 274 -5.24 32.37 -3.98
N SER A 275 -5.68 31.78 -2.88
CA SER A 275 -6.81 32.30 -2.08
C SER A 275 -6.50 33.68 -1.51
N ASN A 276 -5.32 33.85 -0.89
CA ASN A 276 -4.85 35.14 -0.38
C ASN A 276 -4.76 36.21 -1.47
N ARG A 277 -4.28 35.85 -2.66
CA ARG A 277 -4.22 36.76 -3.82
C ARG A 277 -5.61 37.16 -4.30
N THR A 278 -6.56 36.24 -4.27
CA THR A 278 -7.97 36.49 -4.62
C THR A 278 -8.63 37.41 -3.59
N LEU A 279 -8.48 37.12 -2.30
CA LEU A 279 -8.96 37.97 -1.19
C LEU A 279 -8.33 39.36 -1.24
N PHE A 280 -7.02 39.47 -1.50
CA PHE A 280 -6.35 40.75 -1.68
C PHE A 280 -6.96 41.54 -2.83
N THR A 281 -7.19 40.90 -3.97
CA THR A 281 -7.79 41.56 -5.15
C THR A 281 -9.20 42.05 -4.85
N LEU A 282 -10.04 41.22 -4.22
CA LEU A 282 -11.40 41.61 -3.80
C LEU A 282 -11.35 42.76 -2.79
N THR A 283 -10.42 42.73 -1.84
CA THR A 283 -10.26 43.78 -0.82
C THR A 283 -9.83 45.10 -1.47
N VAL A 284 -8.88 45.09 -2.41
CA VAL A 284 -8.46 46.28 -3.14
C VAL A 284 -9.62 46.87 -3.94
N VAL A 285 -10.37 46.04 -4.67
CA VAL A 285 -11.57 46.51 -5.41
C VAL A 285 -12.58 47.15 -4.46
N THR A 286 -12.82 46.53 -3.29
CA THR A 286 -13.77 47.04 -2.28
C THR A 286 -13.32 48.37 -1.69
N VAL A 287 -12.04 48.49 -1.30
CA VAL A 287 -11.46 49.72 -0.74
C VAL A 287 -11.48 50.86 -1.75
N LEU A 288 -11.29 50.58 -3.04
CA LEU A 288 -11.37 51.58 -4.10
C LEU A 288 -12.83 51.99 -4.43
N ALA A 289 -13.81 51.10 -4.24
CA ALA A 289 -15.22 51.39 -4.47
C ALA A 289 -15.88 52.12 -3.28
N LEU A 290 -15.40 51.90 -2.05
CA LEU A 290 -15.98 52.46 -0.83
C LEU A 290 -16.17 54.00 -0.87
N PRO A 291 -15.20 54.82 -1.32
CA PRO A 291 -15.34 56.28 -1.35
C PRO A 291 -16.44 56.73 -2.31
N ILE A 292 -16.54 56.09 -3.48
CA ILE A 292 -17.57 56.37 -4.48
C ILE A 292 -18.95 56.06 -3.90
N ASN A 293 -19.10 54.92 -3.24
CA ASN A 293 -20.36 54.50 -2.61
C ASN A 293 -20.78 55.43 -1.47
N ILE A 294 -19.84 55.85 -0.61
CA ILE A 294 -20.11 56.78 0.50
C ILE A 294 -20.55 58.15 -0.03
N ILE A 295 -19.83 58.67 -1.04
CA ILE A 295 -20.11 59.98 -1.61
C ILE A 295 -21.45 59.99 -2.34
N ALA A 296 -21.73 58.97 -3.17
CA ALA A 296 -23.03 58.80 -3.79
C ALA A 296 -24.15 58.68 -2.74
N GLY A 297 -23.90 57.95 -1.64
CA GLY A 297 -24.82 57.83 -0.51
C GLY A 297 -25.14 59.16 0.15
N PHE A 298 -24.15 59.98 0.48
CA PHE A 298 -24.36 61.30 1.11
C PHE A 298 -25.20 62.25 0.26
N PHE A 299 -24.98 62.28 -1.05
CA PHE A 299 -25.74 63.14 -1.96
C PHE A 299 -27.10 62.57 -2.37
N GLY A 300 -27.29 61.26 -2.26
CA GLY A 300 -28.59 60.60 -2.46
C GLY A 300 -29.53 60.71 -1.24
N MET A 301 -29.05 61.19 -0.09
CA MET A 301 -29.89 61.41 1.09
C MET A 301 -30.71 62.70 0.95
N ASN A 302 -32.02 62.60 1.18
CA ASN A 302 -32.93 63.74 1.23
C ASN A 302 -32.82 64.51 2.56
N VAL A 303 -31.65 65.04 2.87
CA VAL A 303 -31.39 65.88 4.05
C VAL A 303 -31.06 67.30 3.63
N GLY A 304 -31.62 68.29 4.33
CA GLY A 304 -31.36 69.71 4.03
C GLY A 304 -29.93 70.12 4.40
N GLY A 305 -29.31 70.99 3.59
CA GLY A 305 -27.99 71.57 3.89
C GLY A 305 -26.79 70.80 3.31
N VAL A 306 -26.97 69.98 2.28
CA VAL A 306 -25.86 69.31 1.58
C VAL A 306 -24.90 70.38 1.00
N PRO A 307 -23.61 70.37 1.38
CA PRO A 307 -22.64 71.34 0.87
C PRO A 307 -22.50 71.22 -0.65
N LEU A 308 -22.29 72.35 -1.33
CA LEU A 308 -22.17 72.45 -2.81
C LEU A 308 -23.44 72.13 -3.62
N SER A 309 -24.60 71.91 -2.98
CA SER A 309 -25.86 71.59 -3.69
C SER A 309 -26.47 72.75 -4.49
N GLN A 310 -26.13 73.99 -4.15
CA GLN A 310 -26.65 75.21 -4.81
C GLN A 310 -25.63 75.84 -5.77
N ASP A 311 -24.42 75.27 -5.87
CA ASP A 311 -23.32 75.78 -6.69
C ASP A 311 -23.33 75.09 -8.07
N PRO A 312 -23.39 75.81 -9.21
CA PRO A 312 -23.38 75.21 -10.54
C PRO A 312 -22.19 74.28 -10.81
N GLU A 313 -21.04 74.54 -10.17
CA GLU A 313 -19.81 73.74 -10.34
C GLU A 313 -19.63 72.65 -9.27
N GLY A 314 -20.54 72.57 -8.29
CA GLY A 314 -20.43 71.67 -7.14
C GLY A 314 -20.31 70.19 -7.51
N PHE A 315 -21.00 69.77 -8.58
CA PHE A 315 -20.90 68.42 -9.12
C PHE A 315 -19.49 68.09 -9.64
N TRP A 316 -18.88 68.98 -10.42
CA TRP A 316 -17.55 68.77 -10.99
C TRP A 316 -16.44 68.77 -9.93
N ILE A 317 -16.57 69.64 -8.92
CA ILE A 317 -15.66 69.67 -7.76
C ILE A 317 -15.69 68.31 -7.03
N LEU A 318 -16.88 67.74 -6.84
CA LEU A 318 -17.04 66.44 -6.20
C LEU A 318 -16.41 65.31 -7.02
N VAL A 319 -16.68 65.28 -8.33
CA VAL A 319 -16.08 64.30 -9.25
C VAL A 319 -14.56 64.37 -9.20
N ALA A 320 -13.98 65.58 -9.20
CA ALA A 320 -12.53 65.77 -9.10
C ALA A 320 -11.98 65.27 -7.76
N LEU A 321 -12.70 65.47 -6.64
CA LEU A 321 -12.28 65.00 -5.32
C LEU A 321 -12.32 63.47 -5.22
N VAL A 322 -13.40 62.84 -5.69
CA VAL A 322 -13.54 61.37 -5.76
C VAL A 322 -12.45 60.76 -6.64
N ALA A 323 -12.25 61.31 -7.83
CA ALA A 323 -11.24 60.84 -8.78
C ALA A 323 -9.83 60.95 -8.18
N THR A 324 -9.51 62.08 -7.55
CA THR A 324 -8.22 62.30 -6.88
C THR A 324 -7.98 61.29 -5.77
N PHE A 325 -8.96 61.10 -4.88
CA PHE A 325 -8.84 60.13 -3.78
C PHE A 325 -8.67 58.70 -4.30
N THR A 326 -9.48 58.31 -5.29
CA THR A 326 -9.42 56.97 -5.92
C THR A 326 -8.06 56.75 -6.59
N LEU A 327 -7.50 57.76 -7.25
CA LEU A 327 -6.18 57.69 -7.88
C LEU A 327 -5.07 57.51 -6.85
N ILE A 328 -5.12 58.24 -5.72
CA ILE A 328 -4.14 58.13 -4.63
C ILE A 328 -4.22 56.76 -3.96
N ALA A 329 -5.42 56.31 -3.59
CA ALA A 329 -5.65 55.01 -2.97
C ALA A 329 -5.22 53.86 -3.89
N GLY A 330 -5.57 53.96 -5.19
CA GLY A 330 -5.17 52.99 -6.20
C GLY A 330 -3.65 52.93 -6.36
N ARG A 331 -3.00 54.09 -6.49
CA ARG A 331 -1.54 54.17 -6.65
C ARG A 331 -0.79 53.63 -5.42
N TRP A 332 -1.32 53.83 -4.22
CA TRP A 332 -0.77 53.26 -2.99
C TRP A 332 -0.91 51.73 -2.95
N ALA A 333 -2.09 51.20 -3.27
CA ALA A 333 -2.34 49.75 -3.32
C ALA A 333 -1.48 49.03 -4.37
N PHE A 334 -1.31 49.64 -5.55
CA PHE A 334 -0.44 49.09 -6.61
C PHE A 334 1.04 49.09 -6.25
N ARG A 335 1.53 50.10 -5.51
CA ARG A 335 2.91 50.12 -5.00
C ARG A 335 3.15 48.99 -4.01
N LYS A 336 2.25 48.79 -3.05
CA LYS A 336 2.38 47.71 -2.05
C LYS A 336 2.36 46.32 -2.69
N ARG A 337 1.62 46.13 -3.78
CA ARG A 337 1.61 44.87 -4.55
C ARG A 337 2.98 44.56 -5.19
N LYS A 338 3.72 45.59 -5.60
CA LYS A 338 5.04 45.44 -6.24
C LYS A 338 6.12 45.02 -5.24
N ASP A 339 6.00 45.45 -3.98
CA ASP A 339 6.90 45.10 -2.89
C ASP A 339 6.66 43.70 -2.31
N LEU A 340 5.53 43.06 -2.62
CA LEU A 340 5.17 41.70 -2.19
C LEU A 340 5.44 40.62 -3.26
N MET A 341 5.74 41.02 -4.49
CA MET A 341 6.02 40.11 -5.63
C MET A 341 7.52 40.06 -6.01
N ASN A 342 8.35 40.88 -5.37
CA ASN A 342 9.82 40.80 -5.36
C ASN A 342 10.26 40.29 -3.99
#